data_AF-A0A2W0BAM8-F1
#
_entry.id   AF-A0A2W0BAM8-F1
#
_cell.length_a   1.000
_cell.length_b   1.000
_cell.length_c   1.000
_cell.angle_alpha   90.00
_cell.angle_beta   90.00
_cell.angle_gamma   90.00
#
_symmetry.space_group_name_H-M   'P 1'
#
loop_
_entity.id
_entity.type
_entity.pdbx_description
1 polymer ?
#
loop_
_entity_poly.entity_id
_entity_poly.type
_entity_poly.pdbx_seq_one_letter_code
_entity_poly.pdbx_strand_id
1 'polypeptide(L)'
;MTRMFTKSLVMFRNGIAIAAMLLLSAVALAAQGEKPGPAVNQNAAVAAEFDQHVANYMKVHQKALTGLTVPKNTESPDKIAEFQRQLAANIRSLRSDAKQGDIFTQEITALFRDLVAMAMRSSDGPRIRASFEHAEPIHGIRLDVNQAYPDGLPLQSMPPSLLLNLPRLPKELEYRFVGRELILRDIPANLIVDVIPDLTEPQKK
;
A
#
# COMPACT_ATOMS: atom_id res chain seq x y z
N MET A 1 15.88 73.75 22.82
CA MET A 1 15.48 74.54 24.00
C MET A 1 13.96 74.47 24.09
N THR A 2 13.26 74.35 25.21
CA THR A 2 13.59 74.12 26.62
C THR A 2 12.24 73.94 27.29
N ARG A 3 12.06 72.80 27.97
CA ARG A 3 11.26 72.55 29.18
C ARG A 3 10.27 73.61 29.68
N MET A 4 9.07 73.16 30.04
CA MET A 4 8.49 73.20 31.40
C MET A 4 7.23 72.31 31.42
N PHE A 5 7.15 71.21 32.18
CA PHE A 5 6.83 71.13 33.62
C PHE A 5 5.64 72.03 34.01
N THR A 6 4.61 71.54 34.70
CA THR A 6 4.66 71.41 36.17
C THR A 6 3.43 70.68 36.77
N LYS A 7 3.70 69.72 37.69
CA LYS A 7 2.89 69.20 38.84
C LYS A 7 1.46 68.60 38.68
N SER A 8 1.45 67.27 38.78
CA SER A 8 0.70 66.40 39.73
C SER A 8 0.02 67.03 40.97
N LEU A 9 -1.15 66.48 41.39
CA LEU A 9 -1.57 66.06 42.77
C LEU A 9 -3.10 65.70 42.76
N VAL A 10 -3.55 64.43 42.70
CA VAL A 10 -3.84 63.46 43.80
C VAL A 10 -5.24 63.61 44.48
N MET A 11 -5.77 62.47 44.98
CA MET A 11 -6.99 62.24 45.81
C MET A 11 -8.37 62.19 45.12
N PHE A 12 -9.37 61.37 45.54
CA PHE A 12 -9.43 60.05 46.25
C PHE A 12 -10.93 59.59 46.36
N ARG A 13 -11.20 58.31 46.70
CA ARG A 13 -12.45 57.73 47.29
C ARG A 13 -13.63 57.25 46.38
N ASN A 14 -13.60 55.94 46.12
CA ASN A 14 -14.63 54.90 46.43
C ASN A 14 -16.14 55.14 46.20
N GLY A 15 -16.76 54.23 45.42
CA GLY A 15 -18.21 53.95 45.39
C GLY A 15 -18.49 52.52 44.89
N ILE A 16 -19.59 51.90 45.36
CA ILE A 16 -19.94 50.46 45.24
C ILE A 16 -21.45 50.43 44.83
N ALA A 17 -22.03 49.53 44.01
CA ALA A 17 -21.81 48.09 43.85
C ALA A 17 -22.33 47.47 42.51
N ILE A 18 -22.00 46.18 42.30
CA ILE A 18 -22.83 45.09 41.72
C ILE A 18 -23.37 45.17 40.27
N ALA A 19 -22.74 44.34 39.42
CA ALA A 19 -23.27 43.39 38.44
C ALA A 19 -24.44 43.72 37.47
N ALA A 20 -24.16 43.52 36.17
CA ALA A 20 -25.05 42.82 35.25
C ALA A 20 -24.20 41.98 34.26
N MET A 21 -24.62 40.73 34.02
CA MET A 21 -23.88 39.74 33.22
C MET A 21 -24.44 39.70 31.80
N LEU A 22 -23.59 39.89 30.77
CA LEU A 22 -23.94 39.59 29.38
C LEU A 22 -22.87 38.69 28.75
N LEU A 23 -23.32 37.55 28.26
CA LEU A 23 -22.50 36.46 27.74
C LEU A 23 -21.99 36.79 26.33
N LEU A 24 -20.67 36.94 26.16
CA LEU A 24 -20.03 36.81 24.86
C LEU A 24 -19.70 35.34 24.58
N SER A 25 -20.61 34.64 23.92
CA SER A 25 -20.39 33.28 23.42
C SER A 25 -20.15 33.31 21.90
N ALA A 26 -19.03 33.90 21.48
CA ALA A 26 -18.54 33.74 20.12
C ALA A 26 -17.96 32.32 19.97
N VAL A 27 -18.81 31.35 19.60
CA VAL A 27 -18.38 29.99 19.29
C VAL A 27 -17.64 30.01 17.95
N ALA A 28 -16.36 30.39 18.00
CA ALA A 28 -15.42 30.14 16.92
C ALA A 28 -15.21 28.62 16.85
N LEU A 29 -16.03 27.96 16.02
CA LEU A 29 -15.86 26.56 15.68
C LEU A 29 -14.61 26.46 14.78
N ALA A 30 -13.45 26.49 15.42
CA ALA A 30 -12.18 26.22 14.79
C ALA A 30 -12.20 24.77 14.31
N ALA A 31 -12.55 24.57 13.04
CA ALA A 31 -12.26 23.36 12.32
C ALA A 31 -10.74 23.19 12.32
N GLN A 32 -10.23 22.50 13.34
CA GLN A 32 -8.87 22.03 13.36
C GLN A 32 -8.76 20.96 12.28
N GLY A 33 -8.44 21.38 11.07
CA GLY A 33 -7.93 20.47 10.06
C GLY A 33 -6.67 19.84 10.64
N GLU A 34 -6.77 18.57 11.05
CA GLU A 34 -5.64 17.80 11.51
C GLU A 34 -4.56 17.84 10.43
N LYS A 35 -3.46 18.54 10.70
CA LYS A 35 -2.30 18.50 9.83
C LYS A 35 -1.82 17.05 9.82
N PRO A 36 -1.69 16.39 8.65
CA PRO A 36 -1.24 15.02 8.57
C PRO A 36 0.03 14.81 9.39
N GLY A 37 -0.06 13.96 10.42
CA GLY A 37 1.04 13.75 11.36
C GLY A 37 2.26 13.13 10.70
N PRO A 38 3.43 13.09 11.38
CA PRO A 38 4.67 12.55 10.83
C PRO A 38 4.52 11.16 10.20
N ALA A 39 3.70 10.28 10.79
CA ALA A 39 3.41 8.94 10.28
C ALA A 39 2.69 8.94 8.92
N VAL A 40 1.78 9.88 8.65
CA VAL A 40 1.08 9.95 7.34
C VAL A 40 2.07 10.32 6.22
N ASN A 41 2.98 11.25 6.51
CA ASN A 41 4.02 11.66 5.57
C ASN A 41 5.05 10.53 5.34
N GLN A 42 5.35 9.72 6.37
CA GLN A 42 6.20 8.53 6.24
C GLN A 42 5.53 7.45 5.39
N ASN A 43 4.26 7.12 5.64
CA ASN A 43 3.53 6.12 4.84
C ASN A 43 3.43 6.53 3.37
N ALA A 44 3.25 7.83 3.08
CA ALA A 44 3.27 8.35 1.71
C ALA A 44 4.65 8.19 1.04
N ALA A 45 5.75 8.38 1.79
CA ALA A 45 7.10 8.18 1.27
C ALA A 45 7.39 6.69 0.98
N VAL A 46 7.00 5.79 1.87
CA VAL A 46 7.15 4.33 1.68
C VAL A 46 6.29 3.83 0.50
N ALA A 47 5.08 4.38 0.32
CA ALA A 47 4.25 4.08 -0.84
C ALA A 47 4.90 4.56 -2.16
N ALA A 48 5.48 5.76 -2.18
CA ALA A 48 6.22 6.27 -3.33
C ALA A 48 7.50 5.46 -3.63
N GLU A 49 8.15 4.91 -2.62
CA GLU A 49 9.27 3.97 -2.78
C GLU A 49 8.81 2.67 -3.47
N PHE A 50 7.69 2.09 -3.02
CA PHE A 50 7.09 0.93 -3.67
C PHE A 50 6.74 1.19 -5.14
N ASP A 51 6.10 2.32 -5.44
CA ASP A 51 5.81 2.73 -6.82
C ASP A 51 7.09 2.85 -7.66
N GLN A 52 8.20 3.33 -7.07
CA GLN A 52 9.49 3.42 -7.74
C GLN A 52 10.12 2.05 -8.00
N HIS A 53 10.03 1.10 -7.06
CA HIS A 53 10.49 -0.29 -7.27
C HIS A 53 9.67 -1.00 -8.34
N VAL A 54 8.34 -0.86 -8.31
CA VAL A 54 7.43 -1.36 -9.36
C VAL A 54 7.77 -0.74 -10.72
N ALA A 55 7.98 0.58 -10.80
CA ALA A 55 8.36 1.25 -12.04
C ALA A 55 9.74 0.78 -12.56
N ASN A 56 10.68 0.42 -11.68
CA ASN A 56 11.96 -0.16 -12.07
C ASN A 56 11.80 -1.59 -12.60
N TYR A 57 10.97 -2.42 -11.96
CA TYR A 57 10.62 -3.73 -12.50
C TYR A 57 9.96 -3.63 -13.88
N MET A 58 9.04 -2.68 -14.08
CA MET A 58 8.39 -2.51 -15.39
C MET A 58 9.37 -2.12 -16.50
N LYS A 59 10.49 -1.44 -16.21
CA LYS A 59 11.56 -1.23 -17.20
C LYS A 59 12.22 -2.55 -17.62
N VAL A 60 12.39 -3.48 -16.69
CA VAL A 60 12.90 -4.84 -16.97
C VAL A 60 11.90 -5.62 -17.83
N HIS A 61 10.60 -5.61 -17.46
CA HIS A 61 9.52 -6.23 -18.24
C HIS A 61 9.49 -5.70 -19.68
N GLN A 62 9.44 -4.37 -19.86
CA GLN A 62 9.38 -3.77 -21.20
C GLN A 62 10.63 -4.07 -22.03
N LYS A 63 11.82 -4.12 -21.41
CA LYS A 63 13.05 -4.58 -22.11
C LYS A 63 12.97 -6.06 -22.48
N ALA A 64 12.40 -6.91 -21.64
CA ALA A 64 12.26 -8.35 -21.87
C ALA A 64 11.30 -8.71 -23.02
N LEU A 65 10.35 -7.83 -23.35
CA LEU A 65 9.48 -7.95 -24.52
C LEU A 65 10.21 -7.72 -25.86
N THR A 66 11.44 -7.21 -25.86
CA THR A 66 12.18 -6.89 -27.10
C THR A 66 12.37 -8.15 -27.96
N GLY A 67 11.80 -8.14 -29.16
CA GLY A 67 11.86 -9.26 -30.11
C GLY A 67 10.82 -10.37 -29.87
N LEU A 68 9.93 -10.23 -28.88
CA LEU A 68 8.83 -11.17 -28.65
C LEU A 68 7.56 -10.71 -29.36
N THR A 69 6.85 -11.65 -29.98
CA THR A 69 5.50 -11.42 -30.51
C THR A 69 4.48 -11.64 -29.40
N VAL A 70 3.88 -10.56 -28.89
CA VAL A 70 2.82 -10.64 -27.87
C VAL A 70 1.58 -11.32 -28.48
N PRO A 71 1.12 -12.47 -27.95
CA PRO A 71 -0.06 -13.16 -28.46
C PRO A 71 -1.32 -12.36 -28.15
N LYS A 72 -2.33 -12.52 -29.01
CA LYS A 72 -3.69 -12.07 -28.68
C LYS A 72 -4.32 -13.10 -27.73
N ASN A 73 -5.28 -12.66 -26.91
CA ASN A 73 -6.05 -13.56 -26.03
C ASN A 73 -6.91 -14.60 -26.79
N THR A 74 -6.93 -14.55 -28.13
CA THR A 74 -7.58 -15.50 -29.04
C THR A 74 -6.62 -16.53 -29.66
N GLU A 75 -5.32 -16.45 -29.38
CA GLU A 75 -4.32 -17.42 -29.82
C GLU A 75 -4.45 -18.75 -29.06
N SER A 76 -3.82 -19.82 -29.57
CA SER A 76 -3.86 -21.12 -28.89
C SER A 76 -3.14 -21.10 -27.53
N PRO A 77 -3.56 -21.96 -26.57
CA PRO A 77 -2.87 -22.08 -25.27
C PRO A 77 -1.36 -22.32 -25.40
N ASP A 78 -0.92 -23.12 -26.39
CA ASP A 78 0.49 -23.38 -26.63
C ASP A 78 1.29 -22.13 -27.02
N LYS A 79 0.68 -21.21 -27.80
CA LYS A 79 1.30 -19.93 -28.18
C LYS A 79 1.40 -18.98 -27.00
N ILE A 80 0.38 -18.96 -26.14
CA ILE A 80 0.38 -18.17 -24.90
C ILE A 80 1.44 -18.70 -23.93
N ALA A 81 1.51 -20.02 -23.74
CA ALA A 81 2.49 -20.67 -22.88
C ALA A 81 3.94 -20.51 -23.38
N GLU A 82 4.16 -20.57 -24.69
CA GLU A 82 5.48 -20.30 -25.27
C GLU A 82 5.92 -18.84 -25.08
N PHE A 83 5.01 -17.89 -25.31
CA PHE A 83 5.29 -16.48 -25.01
C PHE A 83 5.61 -16.25 -23.53
N GLN A 84 4.81 -16.83 -22.62
CA GLN A 84 5.07 -16.77 -21.17
C GLN A 84 6.45 -17.29 -20.81
N ARG A 85 6.85 -18.47 -21.34
CA ARG A 85 8.19 -19.05 -21.13
C ARG A 85 9.30 -18.13 -21.63
N GLN A 86 9.18 -17.59 -22.85
CA GLN A 86 10.17 -16.70 -23.45
C GLN A 86 10.32 -15.39 -22.66
N LEU A 87 9.21 -14.76 -22.31
CA LEU A 87 9.21 -13.53 -21.51
C LEU A 87 9.80 -13.76 -20.11
N ALA A 88 9.40 -14.84 -19.43
CA ALA A 88 9.96 -15.23 -18.14
C ALA A 88 11.47 -15.47 -18.20
N ALA A 89 11.97 -16.14 -19.25
CA ALA A 89 13.41 -16.36 -19.46
C ALA A 89 14.16 -15.04 -19.68
N ASN A 90 13.62 -14.14 -20.51
CA ASN A 90 14.20 -12.81 -20.75
C ASN A 90 14.23 -11.96 -19.47
N ILE A 91 13.16 -11.96 -18.67
CA ILE A 91 13.11 -11.25 -17.38
C ILE A 91 14.17 -11.84 -16.44
N ARG A 92 14.20 -13.16 -16.22
CA ARG A 92 15.21 -13.83 -15.36
C ARG A 92 16.65 -13.47 -15.74
N SER A 93 16.95 -13.40 -17.04
CA SER A 93 18.27 -13.01 -17.55
C SER A 93 18.63 -11.55 -17.20
N LEU A 94 17.64 -10.65 -17.25
CA LEU A 94 17.81 -9.22 -16.97
C LEU A 94 17.81 -8.85 -15.47
N ARG A 95 17.34 -9.75 -14.59
CA ARG A 95 17.35 -9.58 -13.12
C ARG A 95 17.83 -10.87 -12.41
N SER A 96 18.97 -11.39 -12.85
CA SER A 96 19.52 -12.68 -12.40
C SER A 96 19.99 -12.70 -10.95
N ASP A 97 20.22 -11.53 -10.38
CA ASP A 97 20.57 -11.24 -8.99
C ASP A 97 19.35 -11.04 -8.06
N ALA A 98 18.13 -11.05 -8.62
CA ALA A 98 16.93 -10.71 -7.87
C ALA A 98 16.56 -11.72 -6.80
N LYS A 99 16.09 -11.20 -5.68
CA LYS A 99 15.79 -11.90 -4.43
C LYS A 99 14.52 -11.34 -3.80
N GLN A 100 14.07 -12.01 -2.75
CA GLN A 100 12.95 -11.55 -1.94
C GLN A 100 13.29 -10.22 -1.25
N GLY A 101 12.37 -9.25 -1.33
CA GLY A 101 12.49 -7.95 -0.71
C GLY A 101 13.16 -6.87 -1.58
N ASP A 102 13.43 -7.15 -2.85
CA ASP A 102 13.91 -6.14 -3.82
C ASP A 102 12.83 -5.12 -4.21
N ILE A 103 11.54 -5.46 -4.04
CA ILE A 103 10.39 -4.56 -4.23
C ILE A 103 9.63 -4.41 -2.91
N PHE A 104 9.39 -5.50 -2.19
CA PHE A 104 8.80 -5.50 -0.86
C PHE A 104 9.89 -5.38 0.21
N THR A 105 10.57 -4.24 0.25
CA THR A 105 11.55 -3.91 1.31
C THR A 105 10.93 -4.08 2.71
N GLN A 106 11.75 -4.05 3.77
CA GLN A 106 11.25 -4.26 5.12
C GLN A 106 10.19 -3.21 5.51
N GLU A 107 10.41 -1.96 5.12
CA GLU A 107 9.55 -0.80 5.32
C GLU A 107 8.24 -0.94 4.53
N ILE A 108 8.33 -1.34 3.26
CA ILE A 108 7.16 -1.59 2.40
C ILE A 108 6.36 -2.78 2.93
N THR A 109 7.02 -3.85 3.38
CA THR A 109 6.39 -4.99 4.05
C THR A 109 5.62 -4.56 5.29
N ALA A 110 6.17 -3.65 6.11
CA ALA A 110 5.47 -3.09 7.27
C ALA A 110 4.23 -2.28 6.85
N LEU A 111 4.35 -1.41 5.84
CA LEU A 111 3.21 -0.67 5.29
C LEU A 111 2.11 -1.62 4.79
N PHE A 112 2.44 -2.68 4.06
CA PHE A 112 1.46 -3.65 3.58
C PHE A 112 0.78 -4.41 4.74
N ARG A 113 1.50 -4.73 5.82
CA ARG A 113 0.92 -5.32 7.05
C ARG A 113 -0.12 -4.39 7.66
N ASP A 114 0.19 -3.10 7.78
CA ASP A 114 -0.73 -2.11 8.32
C ASP A 114 -1.96 -1.90 7.43
N LEU A 115 -1.78 -1.83 6.10
CA LEU A 115 -2.88 -1.70 5.14
C LEU A 115 -3.83 -2.92 5.20
N VAL A 116 -3.30 -4.14 5.25
CA VAL A 116 -4.09 -5.37 5.41
C VAL A 116 -4.80 -5.38 6.77
N ALA A 117 -4.12 -5.03 7.85
CA ALA A 117 -4.70 -4.99 9.19
C ALA A 117 -5.81 -3.93 9.33
N MET A 118 -5.64 -2.76 8.70
CA MET A 118 -6.69 -1.72 8.65
C MET A 118 -7.90 -2.20 7.84
N ALA A 119 -7.70 -2.80 6.67
CA ALA A 119 -8.78 -3.36 5.87
C ALA A 119 -9.56 -4.46 6.64
N MET A 120 -8.85 -5.32 7.37
CA MET A 120 -9.44 -6.38 8.21
C MET A 120 -10.23 -5.86 9.44
N ARG A 121 -9.91 -4.65 9.93
CA ARG A 121 -10.64 -3.95 11.01
C ARG A 121 -11.76 -3.05 10.51
N SER A 122 -11.83 -2.78 9.21
CA SER A 122 -12.90 -2.00 8.57
C SER A 122 -14.25 -2.74 8.58
N SER A 123 -15.31 -2.05 8.15
CA SER A 123 -16.62 -2.65 7.91
C SER A 123 -16.62 -3.79 6.88
N ASP A 124 -15.65 -3.83 5.95
CA ASP A 124 -15.47 -4.92 4.99
C ASP A 124 -14.69 -6.12 5.57
N GLY A 125 -14.11 -5.98 6.77
CA GLY A 125 -13.32 -7.02 7.43
C GLY A 125 -13.97 -8.42 7.46
N PRO A 126 -15.27 -8.58 7.78
CA PRO A 126 -15.95 -9.87 7.71
C PRO A 126 -15.98 -10.47 6.30
N ARG A 127 -16.14 -9.65 5.26
CA ARG A 127 -16.14 -10.09 3.85
C ARG A 127 -14.74 -10.52 3.43
N ILE A 128 -13.70 -9.81 3.87
CA ILE A 128 -12.31 -10.16 3.61
C ILE A 128 -11.97 -11.50 4.28
N ARG A 129 -12.36 -11.71 5.55
CA ARG A 129 -12.20 -13.00 6.25
C ARG A 129 -12.91 -14.16 5.55
N ALA A 130 -14.20 -14.03 5.24
CA ALA A 130 -14.94 -15.07 4.52
C ALA A 130 -14.31 -15.43 3.17
N SER A 131 -13.71 -14.46 2.47
CA SER A 131 -12.99 -14.72 1.21
C SER A 131 -11.73 -15.59 1.41
N PHE A 132 -11.08 -15.51 2.57
CA PHE A 132 -9.95 -16.38 2.95
C PHE A 132 -10.37 -17.71 3.58
N GLU A 133 -11.57 -17.80 4.17
CA GLU A 133 -12.13 -19.06 4.69
C GLU A 133 -12.59 -19.98 3.56
N HIS A 134 -13.02 -19.42 2.42
CA HIS A 134 -13.37 -20.15 1.20
C HIS A 134 -12.17 -20.41 0.26
N ALA A 135 -10.95 -20.05 0.68
CA ALA A 135 -9.73 -20.34 -0.06
C ALA A 135 -9.35 -21.83 0.05
N GLU A 136 -8.95 -22.44 -1.07
CA GLU A 136 -8.40 -23.80 -1.04
C GLU A 136 -7.10 -23.86 -0.19
N PRO A 137 -6.96 -24.82 0.76
CA PRO A 137 -5.78 -24.88 1.62
C PRO A 137 -4.52 -25.32 0.88
N ILE A 138 -3.60 -24.38 0.62
CA ILE A 138 -2.32 -24.65 -0.04
C ILE A 138 -1.24 -24.89 1.03
N HIS A 139 -0.55 -26.03 0.95
CA HIS A 139 0.45 -26.48 1.92
C HIS A 139 1.71 -27.00 1.23
N GLY A 140 2.89 -26.78 1.84
CA GLY A 140 4.15 -27.39 1.40
C GLY A 140 4.73 -26.84 0.09
N ILE A 141 4.17 -25.74 -0.44
CA ILE A 141 4.65 -25.09 -1.65
C ILE A 141 5.55 -23.93 -1.28
N ARG A 142 6.70 -23.85 -1.93
CA ARG A 142 7.66 -22.77 -1.79
C ARG A 142 7.55 -21.84 -2.99
N LEU A 143 7.35 -20.55 -2.74
CA LEU A 143 7.25 -19.51 -3.75
C LEU A 143 8.54 -18.67 -3.71
N ASP A 144 9.40 -18.87 -4.70
CA ASP A 144 10.65 -18.13 -4.83
C ASP A 144 10.55 -17.05 -5.90
N VAL A 145 11.24 -15.92 -5.66
CA VAL A 145 11.42 -14.87 -6.66
C VAL A 145 12.02 -15.42 -7.95
N ASN A 146 11.59 -14.89 -9.08
CA ASN A 146 11.95 -15.34 -10.43
C ASN A 146 11.48 -16.79 -10.78
N GLN A 147 10.73 -17.49 -9.93
CA GLN A 147 10.07 -18.74 -10.34
C GLN A 147 8.75 -18.47 -11.06
N ALA A 148 8.32 -19.44 -11.87
CA ALA A 148 6.98 -19.39 -12.44
C ALA A 148 5.95 -19.66 -11.32
N TYR A 149 4.78 -19.05 -11.39
CA TYR A 149 3.67 -19.51 -10.55
C TYR A 149 3.28 -20.93 -10.97
N PRO A 150 3.26 -21.93 -10.06
CA PRO A 150 3.09 -23.32 -10.44
C PRO A 150 1.78 -23.60 -11.18
N ASP A 151 1.87 -24.37 -12.27
CA ASP A 151 0.71 -24.83 -13.02
C ASP A 151 -0.19 -25.72 -12.13
N GLY A 152 -1.50 -25.61 -12.32
CA GLY A 152 -2.49 -26.37 -11.55
C GLY A 152 -2.80 -25.83 -10.15
N LEU A 153 -2.07 -24.82 -9.65
CA LEU A 153 -2.51 -24.11 -8.45
C LEU A 153 -3.68 -23.15 -8.76
N PRO A 154 -4.71 -23.11 -7.88
CA PRO A 154 -5.82 -22.19 -8.05
C PRO A 154 -5.33 -20.75 -7.82
N LEU A 155 -5.53 -19.89 -8.83
CA LEU A 155 -5.34 -18.44 -8.68
C LEU A 155 -6.48 -17.86 -7.84
N GLN A 156 -6.28 -17.85 -6.52
CA GLN A 156 -7.26 -17.31 -5.59
C GLN A 156 -7.52 -15.83 -5.87
N SER A 157 -8.79 -15.46 -5.92
CA SER A 157 -9.21 -14.08 -6.16
C SER A 157 -8.93 -13.22 -4.92
N MET A 158 -8.10 -12.19 -5.09
CA MET A 158 -7.92 -11.18 -4.05
C MET A 158 -9.27 -10.56 -3.69
N PRO A 159 -9.62 -10.42 -2.39
CA PRO A 159 -10.86 -9.77 -1.99
C PRO A 159 -10.90 -8.34 -2.54
N PRO A 160 -11.92 -7.93 -3.32
CA PRO A 160 -11.92 -6.61 -3.96
C PRO A 160 -11.83 -5.44 -2.96
N SER A 161 -12.46 -5.57 -1.79
CA SER A 161 -12.34 -4.60 -0.70
C SER A 161 -10.92 -4.51 -0.13
N LEU A 162 -10.13 -5.57 -0.18
CA LEU A 162 -8.72 -5.52 0.22
C LEU A 162 -7.87 -4.83 -0.86
N LEU A 163 -8.08 -5.14 -2.15
CA LEU A 163 -7.36 -4.48 -3.25
C LEU A 163 -7.55 -2.95 -3.26
N LEU A 164 -8.73 -2.45 -2.87
CA LEU A 164 -9.00 -1.01 -2.75
C LEU A 164 -8.14 -0.30 -1.68
N ASN A 165 -7.54 -1.04 -0.75
CA ASN A 165 -6.67 -0.53 0.31
C ASN A 165 -5.17 -0.70 0.01
N LEU A 166 -4.78 -1.30 -1.12
CA LEU A 166 -3.37 -1.53 -1.48
C LEU A 166 -2.87 -0.50 -2.53
N PRO A 167 -1.55 -0.25 -2.62
CA PRO A 167 -0.97 0.56 -3.69
C PRO A 167 -1.34 -0.01 -5.07
N ARG A 168 -1.64 0.86 -6.04
CA ARG A 168 -2.12 0.44 -7.35
C ARG A 168 -0.98 -0.17 -8.17
N LEU A 169 -1.30 -1.22 -8.91
CA LEU A 169 -0.36 -1.88 -9.82
C LEU A 169 -0.61 -1.48 -11.29
N PRO A 170 0.44 -1.50 -12.15
CA PRO A 170 0.26 -1.55 -13.60
C PRO A 170 -0.47 -2.84 -13.99
N LYS A 171 -1.18 -2.84 -15.13
CA LYS A 171 -2.06 -3.94 -15.56
C LYS A 171 -1.34 -5.28 -15.80
N GLU A 172 -0.02 -5.25 -15.98
CA GLU A 172 0.86 -6.41 -16.15
C GLU A 172 1.15 -7.13 -14.83
N LEU A 173 0.92 -6.47 -13.68
CA LEU A 173 1.18 -6.99 -12.34
C LEU A 173 -0.11 -7.22 -11.56
N GLU A 174 -0.10 -8.24 -10.71
CA GLU A 174 -1.17 -8.50 -9.73
C GLU A 174 -0.61 -8.89 -8.36
N TYR A 175 -1.38 -8.57 -7.32
CA TYR A 175 -1.23 -9.19 -6.02
C TYR A 175 -2.01 -10.52 -6.00
N ARG A 176 -1.46 -11.55 -5.36
CA ARG A 176 -2.18 -12.78 -5.01
C ARG A 176 -1.81 -13.24 -3.62
N PHE A 177 -2.76 -13.80 -2.89
CA PHE A 177 -2.44 -14.61 -1.71
C PHE A 177 -2.27 -16.06 -2.10
N VAL A 178 -1.29 -16.72 -1.47
CA VAL A 178 -1.11 -18.17 -1.50
C VAL A 178 -0.91 -18.63 -0.05
N GLY A 179 -1.94 -19.23 0.53
CA GLY A 179 -1.96 -19.52 1.96
C GLY A 179 -1.86 -18.24 2.79
N ARG A 180 -0.68 -17.96 3.36
CA ARG A 180 -0.39 -16.75 4.14
C ARG A 180 0.54 -15.75 3.44
N GLU A 181 1.09 -16.11 2.28
CA GLU A 181 2.07 -15.29 1.57
C GLU A 181 1.37 -14.39 0.56
N LEU A 182 1.78 -13.12 0.47
CA LEU A 182 1.39 -12.24 -0.62
C LEU A 182 2.48 -12.27 -1.68
N ILE A 183 2.15 -12.68 -2.90
CA ILE A 183 3.05 -12.55 -4.05
C ILE A 183 2.66 -11.35 -4.89
N LEU A 184 3.68 -10.71 -5.46
CA LEU A 184 3.56 -9.87 -6.65
C LEU A 184 3.85 -10.75 -7.86
N ARG A 185 2.90 -10.88 -8.79
CA ARG A 185 3.02 -11.74 -9.98
C ARG A 185 2.91 -10.93 -11.26
N ASP A 186 3.79 -11.24 -12.21
CA ASP A 186 3.73 -10.79 -13.59
C ASP A 186 2.79 -11.71 -14.38
N ILE A 187 1.67 -11.15 -14.86
CA ILE A 187 0.63 -11.91 -15.56
C ILE A 187 1.12 -12.34 -16.95
N PRO A 188 1.71 -11.46 -17.80
CA PRO A 188 2.19 -11.87 -19.12
C PRO A 188 3.33 -12.90 -19.09
N ALA A 189 4.17 -12.93 -18.05
CA ALA A 189 5.28 -13.87 -17.91
C ALA A 189 4.97 -15.09 -17.04
N ASN A 190 3.82 -15.12 -16.36
CA ASN A 190 3.52 -16.08 -15.28
C ASN A 190 4.62 -16.15 -14.19
N LEU A 191 5.22 -15.01 -13.83
CA LEU A 191 6.44 -14.95 -13.02
C LEU A 191 6.20 -14.36 -11.63
N ILE A 192 6.75 -14.98 -10.58
CA ILE A 192 6.76 -14.41 -9.22
C ILE A 192 7.85 -13.32 -9.17
N VAL A 193 7.42 -12.09 -8.91
CA VAL A 193 8.26 -10.90 -8.97
C VAL A 193 8.91 -10.60 -7.63
N ASP A 194 8.13 -10.69 -6.54
CA ASP A 194 8.57 -10.59 -5.14
C ASP A 194 7.50 -11.21 -4.20
N VAL A 195 7.84 -11.47 -2.94
CA VAL A 195 7.01 -12.17 -1.95
C VAL A 195 7.08 -11.51 -0.56
N ILE A 196 5.92 -11.22 0.05
CA ILE A 196 5.79 -10.95 1.48
C ILE A 196 5.38 -12.25 2.20
N PRO A 197 6.22 -12.83 3.07
CA PRO A 197 5.88 -14.00 3.84
C PRO A 197 4.93 -13.63 4.99
N ASP A 198 3.95 -14.51 5.25
CA ASP A 198 3.08 -14.44 6.43
C ASP A 198 2.39 -13.08 6.65
N LEU A 199 1.61 -12.61 5.66
CA LEU A 199 0.93 -11.30 5.67
C LEU A 199 -0.52 -11.36 6.18
N THR A 200 -1.22 -12.51 6.07
CA THR A 200 -2.56 -12.69 6.65
C THR A 200 -2.51 -13.19 8.09
N GLU A 201 -3.60 -13.03 8.84
CA GLU A 201 -3.72 -13.63 10.17
C GLU A 201 -3.59 -15.17 10.09
N PRO A 202 -3.00 -15.82 11.11
CA PRO A 202 -2.99 -17.28 11.19
C PRO A 202 -4.43 -17.81 11.19
N GLN A 203 -4.77 -18.59 10.17
CA GLN A 203 -5.97 -19.43 10.16
C GLN A 203 -6.00 -20.24 11.47
N LYS A 204 -7.11 -20.19 12.21
CA LYS A 204 -7.27 -21.03 13.40
C LYS A 204 -7.25 -22.49 12.95
N LYS A 205 -6.39 -23.29 13.61
CA LYS A 205 -6.36 -24.75 13.48
C LYS A 205 -7.64 -25.37 14.04
#